data_AF-K2JMA7-F1
#
_entry.id   AF-K2JMA7-F1
#
_cell.length_a   1.000
_cell.length_b   1.000
_cell.length_c   1.000
_cell.angle_alpha   90.00
_cell.angle_beta   90.00
_cell.angle_gamma   90.00
#
_symmetry.space_group_name_H-M   'P 1'
#
loop_
_entity.id
_entity.type
_entity.pdbx_description
1 polymer ?
#
loop_
_entity_poly.entity_id
_entity_poly.type
_entity_poly.pdbx_seq_one_letter_code
_entity_poly.pdbx_strand_id
1 'polypeptide(L)'
;MSDPSSTAILAAFWQCLVVAVAASSISITITQTELFRPWREWTAKKSHMIGYLFKCFYCFSHWVVFAGIAIYRPVLVESGALWVDWTVSAFFTLTLCAFVSGLFFKVFQAAMTKAMVEKDMRIKLGLE
;
A
#
# COMPACT_ATOMS: atom_id res chain seq x y z
N MET A 1 11.59 -14.38 -31.23
CA MET A 1 11.39 -15.67 -30.53
C MET A 1 11.53 -15.36 -29.06
N SER A 2 10.41 -15.12 -28.39
CA SER A 2 10.39 -14.72 -26.97
C SER A 2 10.42 -15.98 -26.13
N ASP A 3 11.42 -16.14 -25.28
CA ASP A 3 11.50 -17.30 -24.38
C ASP A 3 10.25 -17.37 -23.48
N PRO A 4 9.59 -18.53 -23.37
CA PRO A 4 8.39 -18.71 -22.54
C PRO A 4 8.63 -18.42 -21.04
N SER A 5 9.89 -18.44 -20.59
CA SER A 5 10.30 -18.03 -19.24
C SER A 5 10.23 -16.51 -19.04
N SER A 6 10.55 -15.72 -20.05
CA SER A 6 10.56 -14.25 -19.96
C SER A 6 9.15 -13.67 -19.80
N THR A 7 8.15 -14.26 -20.46
CA THR A 7 6.75 -13.84 -20.34
C THR A 7 6.15 -14.20 -18.98
N ALA A 8 6.54 -15.34 -18.41
CA ALA A 8 6.10 -15.76 -17.07
C ALA A 8 6.65 -14.83 -15.97
N ILE A 9 7.94 -14.48 -16.03
CA ILE A 9 8.56 -13.54 -15.09
C ILE A 9 7.90 -12.16 -15.20
N LEU A 10 7.63 -11.68 -16.43
CA LEU A 10 6.95 -10.40 -16.63
C LEU A 10 5.53 -10.41 -16.06
N ALA A 11 4.80 -11.52 -16.21
CA ALA A 11 3.48 -11.68 -15.62
C ALA A 11 3.53 -11.67 -14.09
N ALA A 12 4.48 -12.39 -13.48
CA ALA A 12 4.67 -12.40 -12.03
C ALA A 12 5.04 -11.01 -11.48
N PHE A 13 5.93 -10.30 -12.19
CA PHE A 13 6.28 -8.92 -11.85
C PHE A 13 5.06 -8.00 -11.93
N TRP A 14 4.27 -8.10 -13.00
CA TRP A 14 3.03 -7.33 -13.16
C TRP A 14 2.04 -7.61 -12.03
N GLN A 15 1.86 -8.88 -11.65
CA GLN A 15 1.01 -9.27 -10.52
C GLN A 15 1.50 -8.63 -9.21
N CYS A 16 2.79 -8.70 -8.91
CA CYS A 16 3.37 -8.05 -7.72
C CYS A 16 3.18 -6.54 -7.75
N LEU A 17 3.34 -5.90 -8.90
CA LEU A 17 3.11 -4.46 -9.05
C LEU A 17 1.65 -4.08 -8.78
N VAL A 18 0.69 -4.80 -9.40
CA VAL A 18 -0.73 -4.57 -9.19
C VAL A 18 -1.13 -4.80 -7.73
N VAL A 19 -0.64 -5.88 -7.12
CA VAL A 19 -0.88 -6.17 -5.70
C VAL A 19 -0.30 -5.08 -4.81
N ALA A 20 0.92 -4.60 -5.08
CA ALA A 20 1.54 -3.53 -4.31
C ALA A 20 0.73 -2.21 -4.37
N VAL A 21 0.27 -1.81 -5.56
CA VAL A 21 -0.53 -0.60 -5.75
C VAL A 21 -1.90 -0.74 -5.08
N ALA A 22 -2.58 -1.87 -5.27
CA ALA A 22 -3.85 -2.16 -4.63
C ALA A 22 -3.71 -2.18 -3.10
N ALA A 23 -2.68 -2.86 -2.57
CA ALA A 23 -2.43 -2.94 -1.15
C ALA A 23 -2.15 -1.57 -0.53
N SER A 24 -1.34 -0.74 -1.20
CA SER A 24 -1.08 0.64 -0.78
C SER A 24 -2.37 1.46 -0.73
N SER A 25 -3.18 1.39 -1.80
CA SER A 25 -4.41 2.16 -1.94
C SER A 25 -5.45 1.75 -0.89
N ILE A 26 -5.66 0.45 -0.68
CA ILE A 26 -6.58 -0.08 0.34
C ILE A 26 -6.10 0.34 1.73
N SER A 27 -4.80 0.24 2.01
CA SER A 27 -4.23 0.57 3.31
C SER A 27 -4.39 2.06 3.62
N ILE A 28 -4.06 2.94 2.69
CA ILE A 28 -4.27 4.39 2.86
C ILE A 28 -5.76 4.69 3.02
N THR A 29 -6.64 4.08 2.23
CA THR A 29 -8.08 4.30 2.32
C THR A 29 -8.62 3.96 3.71
N ILE A 30 -8.31 2.76 4.21
CA ILE A 30 -8.80 2.30 5.52
C ILE A 30 -8.17 3.10 6.67
N THR A 31 -6.88 3.45 6.55
CA THR A 31 -6.16 4.10 7.64
C THR A 31 -6.26 5.63 7.64
N GLN A 32 -6.64 6.29 6.54
CA GLN A 32 -6.67 7.75 6.44
C GLN A 32 -8.05 8.35 6.16
N THR A 33 -8.97 7.62 5.52
CA THR A 33 -10.28 8.22 5.22
C THR A 33 -11.18 8.29 6.45
N GLU A 34 -11.94 9.38 6.56
CA GLU A 34 -12.87 9.60 7.68
C GLU A 34 -13.98 8.53 7.72
N LEU A 35 -14.30 7.91 6.57
CA LEU A 35 -15.30 6.84 6.49
C LEU A 35 -14.97 5.65 7.43
N PHE A 36 -13.69 5.32 7.59
CA PHE A 36 -13.23 4.22 8.44
C PHE A 36 -12.86 4.66 9.86
N ARG A 37 -13.08 5.93 10.22
CA ARG A 37 -12.85 6.42 11.59
C ARG A 37 -13.62 5.65 12.67
N PRO A 38 -14.95 5.39 12.56
CA PRO A 38 -15.66 4.61 13.58
C PRO A 38 -15.13 3.18 13.69
N TRP A 39 -14.70 2.59 12.57
CA TRP A 39 -14.08 1.26 12.55
C TRP A 39 -12.72 1.23 13.27
N ARG A 40 -11.87 2.22 13.04
CA ARG A 40 -10.57 2.37 13.73
C ARG A 40 -10.75 2.57 15.24
N GLU A 41 -11.73 3.35 15.64
CA GLU A 41 -12.02 3.59 17.06
C GLU A 41 -12.61 2.33 17.73
N TRP A 42 -13.48 1.58 17.05
CA TRP A 42 -14.02 0.33 17.56
C TRP A 42 -12.94 -0.75 17.72
N THR A 43 -12.08 -0.94 16.71
CA THR A 43 -10.98 -1.91 16.77
C THR A 43 -9.97 -1.57 17.87
N ALA A 44 -9.69 -0.29 18.10
CA ALA A 44 -8.84 0.17 19.18
C ALA A 44 -9.41 -0.12 20.58
N LYS A 45 -10.73 -0.15 20.74
CA LYS A 45 -11.38 -0.52 22.02
C LYS A 45 -11.29 -2.02 22.30
N LYS A 46 -11.20 -2.87 21.25
CA LYS A 46 -11.18 -4.33 21.39
C LYS A 46 -9.81 -4.87 21.77
N SER A 47 -8.74 -4.34 21.19
CA SER A 47 -7.37 -4.75 21.49
C SER A 47 -6.38 -3.68 21.04
N HIS A 48 -5.38 -3.40 21.89
CA HIS A 48 -4.33 -2.44 21.59
C HIS A 48 -3.54 -2.79 20.31
N MET A 49 -3.23 -4.07 20.09
CA MET A 49 -2.50 -4.52 18.89
C MET A 49 -3.32 -4.33 17.60
N ILE A 50 -4.60 -4.68 17.63
CA ILE A 50 -5.47 -4.56 16.46
C ILE A 50 -5.72 -3.07 16.15
N GLY A 51 -5.93 -2.26 17.18
CA GLY A 51 -6.03 -0.80 17.02
C GLY A 51 -4.79 -0.17 16.38
N TYR A 52 -3.59 -0.62 16.76
CA TYR A 52 -2.35 -0.14 16.14
C TYR A 52 -2.28 -0.52 14.65
N LEU A 53 -2.71 -1.74 14.31
CA LEU A 53 -2.71 -2.22 12.93
C LEU A 53 -3.56 -1.35 12.01
N PHE A 54 -4.76 -0.96 12.43
CA PHE A 54 -5.67 -0.13 11.64
C PHE A 54 -5.35 1.38 11.68
N LYS A 55 -4.33 1.80 12.44
CA LYS A 55 -3.80 3.18 12.43
C LYS A 55 -2.54 3.31 11.57
N CYS A 56 -1.79 2.23 11.44
CA CYS A 56 -0.53 2.19 10.71
C CYS A 56 -0.76 1.63 9.30
N PHE A 57 -0.75 2.50 8.27
CA PHE A 57 -0.93 2.08 6.87
C PHE A 57 0.10 1.03 6.43
N TYR A 58 1.35 1.16 6.88
CA TYR A 58 2.43 0.22 6.58
C TYR A 58 2.13 -1.14 7.21
N CYS A 59 1.72 -1.15 8.48
CA CYS A 59 1.42 -2.37 9.21
C CYS A 59 0.22 -3.09 8.56
N PHE A 60 -0.83 -2.34 8.20
CA PHE A 60 -1.99 -2.90 7.50
C PHE A 60 -1.62 -3.44 6.11
N SER A 61 -0.75 -2.76 5.36
CA SER A 61 -0.35 -3.20 4.03
C SER A 61 0.39 -4.53 4.03
N HIS A 62 1.02 -4.94 5.13
CA HIS A 62 1.62 -6.27 5.25
C HIS A 62 0.59 -7.37 5.08
N TRP A 63 -0.54 -7.23 5.78
CA TRP A 63 -1.62 -8.21 5.73
C TRP A 63 -2.29 -8.24 4.36
N VAL A 64 -2.44 -7.07 3.72
CA VAL A 64 -3.04 -7.00 2.38
C VAL A 64 -2.11 -7.63 1.34
N VAL A 65 -0.80 -7.37 1.41
CA VAL A 65 0.18 -8.01 0.52
C VAL A 65 0.25 -9.51 0.77
N PHE A 66 0.30 -9.96 2.04
CA PHE A 66 0.29 -11.40 2.34
C PHE A 66 -0.98 -12.09 1.83
N ALA A 67 -2.15 -11.46 1.96
CA ALA A 67 -3.38 -11.96 1.37
C ALA A 67 -3.30 -12.02 -0.17
N GLY A 68 -2.77 -10.97 -0.81
CA GLY A 68 -2.58 -10.94 -2.25
C GLY A 68 -1.64 -12.04 -2.76
N ILE A 69 -0.49 -12.22 -2.11
CA ILE A 69 0.47 -13.28 -2.47
C ILE A 69 -0.13 -14.67 -2.21
N ALA A 70 -0.89 -14.87 -1.13
CA ALA A 70 -1.52 -16.15 -0.84
C ALA A 70 -2.58 -16.54 -1.90
N ILE A 71 -3.31 -15.55 -2.45
CA ILE A 71 -4.34 -15.75 -3.48
C ILE A 71 -3.72 -15.95 -4.86
N TYR A 72 -2.82 -15.04 -5.28
CA TYR A 72 -2.29 -15.00 -6.65
C TYR A 72 -1.01 -15.83 -6.83
N ARG A 73 -0.32 -16.17 -5.74
CA ARG A 73 0.91 -16.98 -5.70
C ARG A 73 1.95 -16.60 -6.77
N PRO A 74 2.34 -15.32 -6.90
CA PRO A 74 3.34 -14.94 -7.89
C PRO A 74 4.71 -15.49 -7.49
N VAL A 75 5.35 -16.19 -8.43
CA VAL A 75 6.71 -16.72 -8.28
C VAL A 75 7.63 -15.89 -9.17
N LEU A 76 8.47 -15.04 -8.57
CA LEU A 76 9.41 -14.18 -9.31
C LEU A 76 10.73 -14.87 -9.63
N VAL A 77 11.20 -15.71 -8.73
CA VAL A 77 12.44 -16.47 -8.84
C VAL A 77 12.08 -17.92 -8.59
N GLU A 78 12.45 -18.81 -9.49
CA GLU A 78 12.30 -20.26 -9.28
C GLU A 78 13.62 -20.81 -8.76
N SER A 79 13.69 -21.10 -7.46
CA SER A 79 14.87 -21.70 -6.81
C SER A 79 14.71 -23.20 -6.55
N GLY A 80 13.52 -23.75 -6.82
CA GLY A 80 13.14 -25.14 -6.51
C GLY A 80 12.53 -25.33 -5.11
N ALA A 81 12.54 -24.28 -4.28
CA ALA A 81 11.90 -24.27 -2.96
C ALA A 81 10.74 -23.25 -2.94
N LEU A 82 9.51 -23.71 -3.19
CA LEU A 82 8.31 -22.87 -3.30
C LEU A 82 8.10 -21.89 -2.13
N TRP A 83 8.46 -22.28 -0.90
CA TRP A 83 8.34 -21.42 0.28
C TRP A 83 9.29 -20.23 0.27
N VAL A 84 10.51 -20.44 -0.22
CA VAL A 84 11.52 -19.39 -0.34
C VAL A 84 11.10 -18.41 -1.43
N ASP A 85 10.64 -18.94 -2.56
CA ASP A 85 10.22 -18.15 -3.72
C ASP A 85 9.04 -17.23 -3.37
N TRP A 86 8.05 -17.72 -2.62
CA TRP A 86 6.94 -16.91 -2.13
C TRP A 86 7.36 -15.86 -1.12
N THR A 87 8.32 -16.20 -0.25
CA THR A 87 8.85 -15.24 0.73
C THR A 87 9.55 -14.09 0.01
N VAL A 88 10.38 -14.39 -0.98
CA VAL A 88 11.06 -13.37 -1.80
C VAL A 88 10.03 -12.51 -2.53
N SER A 89 9.04 -13.11 -3.21
CA SER A 89 7.95 -12.38 -3.87
C SER A 89 7.17 -11.48 -2.90
N ALA A 90 6.90 -11.96 -1.68
CA ALA A 90 6.18 -11.19 -0.68
C ALA A 90 6.98 -9.98 -0.22
N PHE A 91 8.26 -10.14 0.16
CA PHE A 91 9.11 -9.03 0.57
C PHE A 91 9.38 -8.03 -0.56
N PHE A 92 9.52 -8.51 -1.79
CA PHE A 92 9.62 -7.67 -2.97
C PHE A 92 8.35 -6.82 -3.15
N THR A 93 7.18 -7.45 -3.09
CA THR A 93 5.87 -6.79 -3.20
C THR A 93 5.64 -5.80 -2.06
N LEU A 94 6.04 -6.14 -0.83
CA LEU A 94 5.97 -5.24 0.32
C LEU A 94 6.83 -3.99 0.11
N THR A 95 8.03 -4.17 -0.43
CA THR A 95 8.94 -3.05 -0.72
C THR A 95 8.34 -2.12 -1.78
N LEU A 96 7.79 -2.69 -2.86
CA LEU A 96 7.04 -1.91 -3.86
C LEU A 96 5.84 -1.19 -3.25
N CYS A 97 5.08 -1.87 -2.40
CA CYS A 97 3.92 -1.29 -1.73
C CYS A 97 4.33 -0.11 -0.83
N ALA A 98 5.44 -0.24 -0.09
CA ALA A 98 5.98 0.82 0.74
C ALA A 98 6.44 2.02 -0.09
N PHE A 99 7.11 1.76 -1.21
CA PHE A 99 7.54 2.78 -2.16
C PHE A 99 6.34 3.55 -2.74
N VAL A 100 5.32 2.83 -3.22
CA VAL A 100 4.07 3.41 -3.73
C VAL A 100 3.37 4.22 -2.65
N SER A 101 3.30 3.71 -1.42
CA SER A 101 2.70 4.43 -0.30
C SER A 101 3.46 5.73 -0.01
N GLY A 102 4.81 5.68 0.00
CA GLY A 102 5.65 6.86 0.15
C GLY A 102 5.42 7.90 -0.95
N LEU A 103 5.23 7.45 -2.20
CA LEU A 103 4.88 8.31 -3.32
C LEU A 103 3.50 8.96 -3.10
N PHE A 104 2.49 8.19 -2.72
CA PHE A 104 1.17 8.74 -2.37
C PHE A 104 1.28 9.80 -1.27
N PHE A 105 2.00 9.52 -0.18
CA PHE A 105 2.21 10.50 0.90
C PHE A 105 2.88 11.78 0.42
N LYS A 106 3.90 11.70 -0.45
CA LYS A 106 4.55 12.87 -1.03
C LYS A 106 3.59 13.69 -1.89
N VAL A 107 2.79 13.03 -2.73
CA VAL A 107 1.77 13.68 -3.57
C VAL A 107 0.70 14.35 -2.70
N PHE A 108 0.19 13.65 -1.69
CA PHE A 108 -0.81 14.20 -0.76
C PHE A 108 -0.25 15.39 0.03
N GLN A 109 0.97 15.32 0.55
CA GLN A 109 1.61 16.43 1.24
C GLN A 109 1.77 17.65 0.32
N ALA A 110 2.22 17.44 -0.92
CA ALA A 110 2.35 18.52 -1.89
C ALA A 110 1.00 19.18 -2.22
N ALA A 111 -0.06 18.38 -2.37
CA ALA A 111 -1.41 18.88 -2.59
C ALA A 111 -1.94 19.69 -1.38
N MET A 112 -1.77 19.16 -0.17
CA MET A 112 -2.18 19.84 1.07
C MET A 112 -1.41 21.15 1.29
N THR A 113 -0.09 21.17 1.06
CA THR A 113 0.71 22.39 1.16
C THR A 113 0.21 23.46 0.20
N LYS A 114 -0.11 23.10 -1.05
CA LYS A 114 -0.69 24.05 -2.02
C LYS A 114 -2.04 24.58 -1.55
N ALA A 115 -2.91 23.71 -1.06
CA ALA A 115 -4.22 24.11 -0.54
C ALA A 115 -4.11 25.04 0.68
N MET A 116 -3.16 24.80 1.58
CA MET A 116 -2.90 25.67 2.73
C MET A 116 -2.37 27.04 2.30
N VAL A 117 -1.46 27.08 1.32
CA VAL A 117 -0.90 28.33 0.78
C VAL A 117 -1.97 29.14 0.04
N GLU A 118 -2.84 28.48 -0.74
CA GLU A 118 -3.97 29.14 -1.40
C GLU A 118 -4.94 29.74 -0.38
N LYS A 119 -5.25 29.00 0.69
CA LYS A 119 -6.11 29.50 1.78
C LYS A 119 -5.49 30.70 2.51
N ASP A 120 -4.19 30.63 2.84
CA ASP A 120 -3.48 31.75 3.47
C ASP A 120 -3.46 33.00 2.57
N MET A 121 -3.27 32.84 1.25
CA MET A 121 -3.36 33.94 0.31
C MET A 121 -4.77 34.54 0.22
N ARG A 122 -5.83 33.71 0.21
CA ARG A 122 -7.22 34.19 0.20
C ARG A 122 -7.55 35.02 1.45
N ILE A 123 -7.09 34.57 2.62
CA ILE A 123 -7.22 35.31 3.88
C ILE A 123 -6.47 36.65 3.80
N LYS A 124 -5.22 36.67 3.32
CA LYS A 124 -4.43 37.91 3.19
C LYS A 124 -5.00 38.92 2.20
N LEU A 125 -5.69 38.45 1.15
CA LEU A 125 -6.33 39.30 0.14
C LEU A 125 -7.74 39.76 0.56
N GLY A 126 -8.24 39.35 1.73
CA GLY A 126 -9.56 39.72 2.23
C GLY A 126 -10.71 39.16 1.37
N LEU A 127 -10.48 38.00 0.74
CA LEU A 127 -11.46 37.32 -0.12
C LEU A 127 -12.32 36.30 0.65
N GLU A 128 -12.07 36.12 1.95
CA GLU A 128 -12.80 35.27 2.91
C GLU A 128 -13.20 36.06 4.16
#